data_AF-A0A8S4BCF7-F1
#
_entry.id   AF-A0A8S4BCF7-F1
#
_cell.length_a   1.000
_cell.length_b   1.000
_cell.length_c   1.000
_cell.angle_alpha   90.00
_cell.angle_beta   90.00
_cell.angle_gamma   90.00
#
_symmetry.space_group_name_H-M   'P 1'
#
loop_
_entity.id
_entity.type
_entity.pdbx_description
1 polymer ?
#
loop_
_entity_poly.entity_id
_entity_poly.type
_entity_poly.pdbx_seq_one_letter_code
_entity_poly.pdbx_strand_id
1 'polypeptide(L)' 'MANERLRSLEDVEKEIAMVLQCAGNTVLELSKDKHNASFLERQMLQFQSSINRVESELNSQICYLTQIIMRDGLH' A
#
# COMPACT_ATOMS: atom_id res chain seq x y z
N MET A 1 13.39 -10.02 -14.04
CA MET A 1 13.06 -10.68 -12.76
C MET A 1 13.55 -9.91 -11.54
N ALA A 2 14.84 -9.88 -11.17
CA ALA A 2 15.28 -9.15 -9.96
C ALA A 2 14.96 -7.63 -10.01
N ASN A 3 15.23 -6.96 -11.13
CA ASN A 3 14.90 -5.54 -11.31
C ASN A 3 13.39 -5.25 -11.33
N GLU A 4 12.57 -6.17 -11.84
CA GLU A 4 11.12 -6.00 -11.85
C GLU A 4 10.54 -6.12 -10.44
N ARG A 5 11.11 -7.02 -9.62
CA ARG A 5 10.71 -7.17 -8.22
C ARG A 5 11.13 -5.98 -7.37
N LEU A 6 12.34 -5.45 -7.58
CA LEU A 6 12.77 -4.19 -6.96
C LEU A 6 11.81 -3.05 -7.31
N ARG A 7 11.42 -2.94 -8.58
CA ARG A 7 10.45 -1.95 -9.03
C ARG A 7 9.08 -2.12 -8.38
N SER A 8 8.59 -3.35 -8.25
CA SER A 8 7.35 -3.64 -7.52
C SER A 8 7.43 -3.18 -6.06
N LEU A 9 8.58 -3.35 -5.40
CA LEU A 9 8.77 -2.89 -4.02
C LEU A 9 8.83 -1.35 -3.93
N GLU A 10 9.48 -0.68 -4.88
CA GLU A 10 9.44 0.80 -4.97
C GLU A 10 7.99 1.31 -5.15
N ASP A 11 7.18 0.61 -5.94
CA ASP A 11 5.78 0.97 -6.11
C ASP A 11 4.95 0.72 -4.84
N VAL A 12 5.26 -0.33 -4.07
CA VAL A 12 4.69 -0.54 -2.72
C VAL A 12 5.08 0.62 -1.78
N GLU A 13 6.34 1.05 -1.78
CA GLU A 13 6.79 2.19 -0.95
C GLU A 13 6.03 3.47 -1.28
N LYS A 14 5.78 3.75 -2.56
CA LYS A 14 4.97 4.89 -2.99
C LYS A 14 3.53 4.78 -2.49
N GLU A 15 2.91 3.61 -2.59
CA GLU A 15 1.55 3.40 -2.10
C GLU A 15 1.47 3.52 -0.57
N ILE A 16 2.50 3.08 0.18
CA ILE A 16 2.59 3.31 1.63
C ILE A 16 2.67 4.81 1.94
N ALA A 17 3.48 5.57 1.21
CA ALA A 17 3.54 7.03 1.36
C ALA A 17 2.16 7.67 1.10
N MET A 18 1.42 7.17 0.10
CA MET A 18 0.05 7.62 -0.18
C MET A 18 -0.93 7.29 0.95
N VAL A 19 -0.85 6.11 1.55
CA VAL A 19 -1.65 5.72 2.73
C VAL A 19 -1.41 6.70 3.88
N LEU A 20 -0.14 6.98 4.20
CA LEU A 20 0.23 7.93 5.26
C LEU A 20 -0.26 9.35 4.95
N GLN A 21 -0.10 9.80 3.71
CA GLN A 21 -0.59 11.11 3.27
C GLN A 21 -2.11 11.22 3.41
N CYS A 22 -2.86 10.17 3.04
CA CYS A 22 -4.30 10.15 3.18
C CYS A 22 -4.73 10.22 4.65
N ALA A 23 -4.08 9.45 5.52
CA ALA A 23 -4.32 9.49 6.96
C ALA A 23 -4.03 10.87 7.55
N GLY A 24 -2.89 11.48 7.21
CA GLY A 24 -2.52 12.82 7.67
C GLY A 24 -3.53 13.89 7.22
N ASN A 25 -3.95 13.84 5.96
CA ASN A 25 -4.97 14.75 5.43
C ASN A 25 -6.33 14.58 6.11
N THR A 26 -6.73 13.34 6.40
CA THR A 26 -7.97 13.03 7.12
C THR A 26 -7.92 13.61 8.53
N VAL A 27 -6.84 13.36 9.29
CA VAL A 27 -6.68 13.90 10.65
C VAL A 27 -6.68 15.44 10.65
N LEU A 28 -5.99 16.06 9.68
CA LEU A 28 -5.95 17.52 9.53
C LEU A 28 -7.32 18.10 9.15
N GLU A 29 -8.08 17.42 8.30
CA GLU A 29 -9.42 17.88 7.97
C GLU A 29 -10.34 17.79 9.17
N LEU A 30 -10.27 16.69 9.93
CA LEU A 30 -11.04 16.46 11.16
C LEU A 30 -10.69 17.40 12.32
N SER A 31 -9.58 18.14 12.23
CA SER A 31 -9.22 19.13 13.25
C SER A 31 -9.83 20.52 12.99
N LYS A 32 -10.58 20.71 11.90
CA LYS A 32 -11.21 21.99 11.55
C LYS A 32 -12.59 22.12 12.19
N ASP A 33 -13.01 23.32 12.56
CA ASP A 33 -14.35 23.55 13.11
C ASP A 33 -15.50 23.12 12.16
N LYS A 34 -15.25 23.22 10.85
CA LYS A 34 -16.18 22.77 9.81
C LYS A 34 -15.46 21.88 8.80
N HIS A 35 -15.70 20.59 8.93
CA HIS A 35 -15.11 19.55 8.06
C HIS A 35 -15.79 19.47 6.68
N ASN A 36 -15.01 19.15 5.66
CA ASN A 36 -15.48 18.86 4.31
C ASN A 36 -15.70 17.35 4.12
N ALA A 37 -16.96 16.91 4.21
CA ALA A 37 -17.33 15.51 4.05
C ALA A 37 -16.91 14.90 2.71
N SER A 38 -17.05 15.63 1.60
CA SER A 38 -16.66 15.15 0.26
C SER A 38 -15.15 14.97 0.13
N PHE A 39 -14.36 15.80 0.81
CA PHE A 39 -12.91 15.62 0.89
C PHE A 39 -12.55 14.35 1.69
N LEU A 40 -13.14 14.19 2.88
CA LEU A 40 -12.92 13.02 3.73
C LEU A 40 -13.26 11.71 3.00
N GLU A 41 -14.36 11.68 2.26
CA GLU A 41 -14.77 10.53 1.46
C GLU A 41 -13.72 10.19 0.39
N ARG A 42 -13.22 11.20 -0.34
CA ARG A 42 -12.13 10.99 -1.32
C ARG A 42 -10.85 10.46 -0.66
N GLN A 43 -10.47 11.03 0.48
CA GLN A 43 -9.30 10.57 1.23
C GLN A 43 -9.46 9.13 1.71
N MET A 44 -10.66 8.74 2.16
CA MET A 44 -10.98 7.36 2.56
C MET A 44 -10.89 6.40 1.37
N LEU A 45 -11.50 6.75 0.22
CA LEU A 45 -11.45 5.91 -0.98
C LEU A 45 -10.02 5.72 -1.49
N GLN A 46 -9.22 6.78 -1.48
CA GLN A 46 -7.81 6.72 -1.89
C GLN A 46 -6.99 5.88 -0.91
N PHE A 47 -7.18 6.07 0.40
CA PHE A 47 -6.55 5.25 1.43
C PHE A 47 -6.86 3.76 1.21
N GLN A 48 -8.14 3.42 1.02
CA GLN A 48 -8.58 2.05 0.83
C GLN A 48 -8.01 1.45 -0.47
N SER A 49 -7.93 2.23 -1.54
CA SER A 49 -7.33 1.77 -2.80
C SER A 49 -5.83 1.49 -2.64
N SER A 50 -5.09 2.40 -2.02
CA SER A 50 -3.65 2.24 -1.81
C SER A 50 -3.33 1.10 -0.85
N ILE A 51 -4.06 0.93 0.26
CA ILE A 51 -3.80 -0.17 1.20
C ILE A 51 -4.07 -1.53 0.55
N ASN A 52 -5.13 -1.66 -0.25
CA ASN A 52 -5.42 -2.89 -0.98
C ASN A 52 -4.31 -3.25 -1.97
N ARG A 53 -3.69 -2.25 -2.62
CA ARG A 53 -2.54 -2.48 -3.52
C ARG A 53 -1.31 -2.96 -2.76
N VAL A 54 -1.00 -2.31 -1.63
CA VAL A 54 0.09 -2.72 -0.75
C VAL A 54 -0.09 -4.17 -0.31
N GLU A 55 -1.28 -4.52 0.19
CA GLU A 55 -1.57 -5.89 0.64
C GLU A 55 -1.43 -6.92 -0.48
N SER A 56 -2.01 -6.63 -1.66
CA SER A 56 -1.97 -7.54 -2.82
C SER A 56 -0.53 -7.80 -3.30
N GLU A 57 0.27 -6.74 -3.45
CA GLU A 57 1.64 -6.89 -3.93
C GLU A 57 2.53 -7.57 -2.90
N LEU A 58 2.41 -7.21 -1.61
CA LEU A 58 3.15 -7.91 -0.55
C LEU A 58 2.78 -9.39 -0.47
N ASN A 59 1.50 -9.74 -0.63
CA ASN A 59 1.06 -11.13 -0.70
C ASN A 59 1.70 -11.89 -1.88
N SER A 60 1.74 -11.26 -3.06
CA SER A 60 2.41 -11.80 -4.25
C SER A 60 3.89 -12.09 -3.99
N GLN A 61 4.60 -11.16 -3.33
CA GLN A 61 6.01 -11.33 -2.97
C GLN A 61 6.21 -12.46 -1.95
N ILE A 62 5.36 -12.56 -0.93
CA ILE A 62 5.38 -13.65 0.07
C ILE A 62 5.17 -15.01 -0.62
N CYS A 63 4.16 -15.12 -1.49
CA CYS A 63 3.88 -16.34 -2.24
C CYS A 63 5.08 -16.75 -3.11
N TYR A 64 5.72 -15.79 -3.77
CA TYR A 64 6.90 -16.03 -4.59
C TYR A 64 8.09 -16.53 -3.77
N LEU A 65 8.44 -15.84 -2.67
CA LEU A 65 9.53 -16.27 -1.78
C LEU A 65 9.28 -17.66 -1.22
N THR A 66 8.04 -17.95 -0.82
CA THR A 66 7.61 -19.24 -0.32
C THR A 66 7.79 -20.35 -1.38
N GLN A 67 7.46 -20.07 -2.65
CA GLN A 67 7.69 -21.01 -3.75
C GLN A 67 9.18 -21.25 -4.02
N ILE A 68 10.01 -20.21 -4.00
CA ILE A 68 11.47 -20.36 -4.19
C ILE A 68 12.07 -21.21 -3.06
N ILE A 69 11.74 -20.90 -1.80
CA ILE A 69 12.22 -21.64 -0.64
C ILE A 69 11.83 -23.11 -0.73
N MET A 70 10.59 -23.42 -1.11
CA MET A 70 10.16 -24.81 -1.31
C MET A 70 10.87 -25.49 -2.48
N ARG A 71 11.21 -24.75 -3.54
CA ARG A 71 11.92 -25.29 -4.70
C ARG A 71 13.39 -25.58 -4.40
N ASP A 72 14.03 -24.72 -3.61
CA ASP A 72 15.45 -24.81 -3.29
C ASP A 72 15.72 -25.70 -2.04
N GLY A 73 14.69 -26.01 -1.24
CA GLY A 73 14.76 -26.91 -0.08
C GLY A 73 14.66 -28.41 -0.38
N LEU A 74 14.67 -28.82 -1.66
CA LEU A 74 14.68 -30.22 -2.11
C LEU A 74 16.06 -30.70 -2.59
N HIS A 75 17.14 -30.01 -2.21
CA HIS A 75 18.53 -30.44 -2.45
C HIS A 75 19.29 -30.67 -1.15
#